data_AF-V5IA68-F1
#
_entry.id   AF-V5IA68-F1
#
_cell.length_a   1.000
_cell.length_b   1.000
_cell.length_c   1.000
_cell.angle_alpha   90.00
_cell.angle_beta   90.00
_cell.angle_gamma   90.00
#
_symmetry.space_group_name_H-M   'P 1'
#
loop_
_entity.id
_entity.type
_entity.pdbx_description
1 polymer ?
#
loop_
_entity_poly.entity_id
_entity_poly.type
_entity_poly.pdbx_seq_one_letter_code
_entity_poly.pdbx_strand_id
1 'polypeptide(L)'
;FKVAEAQDQKIENNEALSDLDEEFKDNHIDIIKRFYLVFESIHTYVMDLNHFIEEVNEGIYIHQTLETIFIDMEGKQLLCEALYLYGLMLLMVDTYFDGIIRERILVSYYRYTPQRRDTQSCIDEVCKLLRDTGCNISKKPNNYPEDYFKRIPINLTYIEYVIGRLRSDDVYGQISVYPLPKHRSVALANQASMLYICLYFSTNILHSQTAIMREVVDKYFPDNWVISLYMGYTVNLAEV
;
A
#
# COMPACT_ATOMS: atom_id res chain seq x y z
N PHE A 1 -21.02 3.45 -13.11
CA PHE A 1 -22.38 3.35 -12.56
C PHE A 1 -23.51 3.23 -13.59
N LYS A 2 -23.54 3.94 -14.74
CA LYS A 2 -24.61 3.75 -15.77
C LYS A 2 -24.78 2.32 -16.31
N VAL A 3 -23.69 1.56 -16.37
CA VAL A 3 -23.74 0.14 -16.77
C VAL A 3 -24.33 -0.73 -15.66
N ALA A 4 -24.16 -0.36 -14.39
CA ALA A 4 -24.70 -1.12 -13.25
C ALA A 4 -26.23 -1.05 -13.23
N GLU A 5 -26.82 0.16 -13.35
CA GLU A 5 -28.28 0.35 -13.40
C GLU A 5 -28.95 -0.46 -14.52
N ALA A 6 -28.31 -0.51 -15.70
CA ALA A 6 -28.82 -1.30 -16.82
C ALA A 6 -28.73 -2.82 -16.61
N GLN A 7 -27.83 -3.29 -15.75
CA GLN A 7 -27.73 -4.72 -15.39
C GLN A 7 -28.70 -5.04 -14.25
N ASP A 8 -28.85 -4.16 -13.27
CA ASP A 8 -29.83 -4.32 -12.19
C ASP A 8 -31.25 -4.41 -12.77
N GLN A 9 -31.59 -3.53 -13.72
CA GLN A 9 -32.87 -3.64 -14.44
C GLN A 9 -33.04 -4.96 -15.21
N LYS A 10 -31.96 -5.55 -15.75
CA LYS A 10 -32.07 -6.85 -16.45
C LYS A 10 -32.32 -7.99 -15.48
N ILE A 11 -31.73 -7.92 -14.28
CA ILE A 11 -31.89 -8.91 -13.23
C ILE A 11 -33.32 -8.83 -12.67
N GLU A 12 -33.80 -7.62 -12.34
CA GLU A 12 -35.15 -7.39 -11.83
C GLU A 12 -36.26 -7.80 -12.81
N ASN A 13 -36.02 -7.65 -14.13
CA ASN A 13 -37.00 -8.00 -15.16
C ASN A 13 -36.99 -9.48 -15.55
N ASN A 14 -36.15 -10.31 -14.95
CA ASN A 14 -36.05 -11.74 -15.27
C ASN A 14 -36.02 -12.57 -13.98
N GLU A 15 -37.13 -13.26 -13.71
CA GLU A 15 -37.33 -14.08 -12.51
C GLU A 15 -36.17 -15.06 -12.25
N ALA A 16 -35.69 -15.76 -13.28
CA ALA A 16 -34.58 -16.70 -13.14
C ALA A 16 -33.24 -16.02 -12.78
N LEU A 17 -33.02 -14.77 -13.19
CA LEU A 17 -31.84 -14.01 -12.80
C LEU A 17 -31.98 -13.43 -11.40
N SER A 18 -33.19 -13.03 -11.02
CA SER A 18 -33.50 -12.56 -9.66
C SER A 18 -33.28 -13.69 -8.64
N ASP A 19 -33.81 -14.87 -8.90
CA ASP A 19 -33.65 -16.05 -8.03
C ASP A 19 -32.16 -16.41 -7.86
N LEU A 20 -31.39 -16.36 -8.95
CA LEU A 20 -29.95 -16.64 -8.94
C LEU A 20 -29.16 -15.58 -8.14
N ASP A 21 -29.54 -14.30 -8.25
CA ASP A 21 -28.89 -13.21 -7.51
C ASP A 21 -29.19 -13.30 -6.00
N GLU A 22 -30.42 -13.66 -5.63
CA GLU A 22 -30.80 -13.92 -4.24
C GLU A 22 -30.04 -15.14 -3.66
N GLU A 23 -30.00 -16.25 -4.39
CA GLU A 23 -29.24 -17.44 -3.97
C GLU A 23 -27.74 -17.12 -3.80
N PHE A 24 -27.15 -16.37 -4.73
CA PHE A 24 -25.75 -15.95 -4.62
C PHE A 24 -25.51 -15.08 -3.38
N LYS A 25 -26.38 -14.09 -3.16
CA LYS A 25 -26.31 -13.19 -2.00
C LYS A 25 -26.39 -13.97 -0.69
N ASP A 26 -27.38 -14.84 -0.53
CA ASP A 26 -27.60 -15.58 0.71
C ASP A 26 -26.42 -16.50 1.04
N ASN A 27 -25.78 -17.08 0.02
CA ASN A 27 -24.64 -17.97 0.20
C ASN A 27 -23.29 -17.25 0.42
N HIS A 28 -23.13 -16.01 -0.06
CA HIS A 28 -21.81 -15.39 -0.15
C HIS A 28 -21.68 -13.98 0.47
N ILE A 29 -22.76 -13.38 0.97
CA ILE A 29 -22.71 -12.02 1.52
C ILE A 29 -21.69 -11.85 2.65
N ASP A 30 -21.54 -12.85 3.53
CA ASP A 30 -20.63 -12.74 4.67
C ASP A 30 -19.16 -12.78 4.25
N ILE A 31 -18.81 -13.61 3.26
CA ILE A 31 -17.44 -13.64 2.74
C ILE A 31 -17.12 -12.37 1.94
N ILE A 32 -18.10 -11.85 1.19
CA ILE A 32 -17.97 -10.58 0.46
C ILE A 32 -17.73 -9.42 1.43
N LYS A 33 -18.49 -9.35 2.54
CA LYS A 33 -18.29 -8.36 3.60
C LYS A 33 -16.89 -8.43 4.21
N ARG A 34 -16.36 -9.63 4.43
CA ARG A 34 -15.00 -9.82 4.96
C ARG A 34 -13.93 -9.29 4.01
N PHE A 35 -14.05 -9.54 2.71
CA PHE A 35 -13.11 -8.98 1.73
C PHE A 35 -13.22 -7.46 1.64
N TYR A 36 -14.44 -6.93 1.60
CA TYR A 36 -14.65 -5.48 1.63
C TYR A 36 -14.04 -4.83 2.88
N LEU A 37 -14.15 -5.46 4.06
CA LEU A 37 -13.54 -4.92 5.28
C LEU A 37 -12.01 -4.78 5.16
N VAL A 38 -11.33 -5.72 4.50
CA VAL A 38 -9.89 -5.62 4.23
C VAL A 38 -9.60 -4.44 3.32
N PHE A 39 -10.40 -4.29 2.26
CA PHE A 39 -10.28 -3.21 1.28
C PHE A 39 -10.48 -1.83 1.90
N GLU A 40 -11.52 -1.69 2.72
CA GLU A 40 -11.82 -0.50 3.49
C GLU A 40 -10.71 -0.21 4.50
N SER A 41 -10.21 -1.22 5.21
CA SER A 41 -9.14 -1.05 6.21
C SER A 41 -7.86 -0.47 5.60
N ILE A 42 -7.51 -0.83 4.36
CA ILE A 42 -6.33 -0.28 3.67
C ILE A 42 -6.53 1.21 3.34
N HIS A 43 -7.73 1.57 2.90
CA HIS A 43 -8.09 2.96 2.65
C HIS A 43 -8.08 3.76 3.96
N THR A 44 -8.74 3.27 5.00
CA THR A 44 -8.76 3.89 6.32
C THR A 44 -7.35 4.08 6.88
N TYR A 45 -6.47 3.07 6.74
CA TYR A 45 -5.08 3.16 7.19
C TYR A 45 -4.34 4.38 6.62
N VAL A 46 -4.42 4.61 5.30
CA VAL A 46 -3.72 5.75 4.68
C VAL A 46 -4.40 7.08 4.99
N MET A 47 -5.73 7.09 5.14
CA MET A 47 -6.44 8.30 5.55
C MET A 47 -6.06 8.70 6.97
N ASP A 48 -6.01 7.76 7.91
CA ASP A 48 -5.59 7.99 9.29
C ASP A 48 -4.12 8.43 9.37
N LEU A 49 -3.25 7.82 8.55
CA LEU A 49 -1.85 8.24 8.46
C LEU A 49 -1.72 9.66 7.92
N ASN A 50 -2.40 10.00 6.82
CA ASN A 50 -2.38 11.35 6.28
C ASN A 50 -2.93 12.37 7.28
N HIS A 51 -4.04 12.03 7.93
CA HIS A 51 -4.63 12.87 8.95
C HIS A 51 -3.65 13.13 10.10
N PHE A 52 -3.02 12.08 10.64
CA PHE A 52 -1.99 12.22 11.68
C PHE A 52 -0.84 13.15 11.24
N ILE A 53 -0.34 12.99 10.00
CA ILE A 53 0.73 13.85 9.47
C ILE A 53 0.26 15.30 9.32
N GLU A 54 -0.99 15.53 8.92
CA GLU A 54 -1.61 16.86 8.88
C GLU A 54 -1.69 17.48 10.28
N GLU A 55 -2.22 16.76 11.27
CA GLU A 55 -2.32 17.22 12.66
C GLU A 55 -0.95 17.62 13.25
N VAL A 56 0.10 16.85 12.95
CA VAL A 56 1.49 17.19 13.34
C VAL A 56 1.97 18.47 12.66
N ASN A 57 1.70 18.64 11.37
CA ASN A 57 2.10 19.83 10.62
C ASN A 57 1.33 21.09 11.03
N GLU A 58 0.06 20.94 11.42
CA GLU A 58 -0.78 22.02 11.94
C GLU A 58 -0.43 22.37 13.40
N GLY A 59 0.42 21.59 14.05
CA GLY A 59 0.87 21.84 15.42
C GLY A 59 -0.19 21.51 16.47
N ILE A 60 -1.14 20.61 16.17
CA ILE A 60 -2.13 20.12 17.13
C ILE A 60 -1.43 19.48 18.35
N TYR A 61 -0.33 18.77 18.09
CA TYR A 61 0.54 18.20 19.11
C TYR A 61 1.59 19.25 19.55
N ILE A 62 1.32 19.96 20.65
CA ILE A 62 2.19 21.02 21.15
C ILE A 62 3.62 20.50 21.38
N HIS A 63 4.63 21.22 20.85
CA HIS A 63 6.05 20.87 20.87
C HIS A 63 6.45 19.63 20.05
N GLN A 64 5.56 19.09 19.21
CA GLN A 64 5.90 18.04 18.26
C GLN A 64 5.85 18.57 16.84
N THR A 65 6.90 18.31 16.07
CA THR A 65 6.95 18.48 14.62
C THR A 65 7.38 17.16 14.00
N LEU A 66 7.27 17.03 12.68
CA LEU A 66 7.86 15.88 11.99
C LEU A 66 9.35 15.75 12.33
N GLU A 67 10.10 16.86 12.41
CA GLU A 67 11.52 16.80 12.75
C GLU A 67 11.78 16.23 14.14
N THR A 68 11.02 16.66 15.16
CA THR A 68 11.22 16.16 16.52
C THR A 68 10.88 14.68 16.61
N ILE A 69 9.84 14.22 15.92
CA ILE A 69 9.47 12.80 15.86
C ILE A 69 10.56 11.98 15.15
N PHE A 70 11.16 12.50 14.07
CA PHE A 70 12.24 11.81 13.36
C PHE A 70 13.60 11.86 14.07
N ILE A 71 13.77 12.72 15.09
CA ILE A 71 14.92 12.70 16.00
C ILE A 71 14.75 11.59 17.03
N ASP A 72 13.52 11.34 17.47
CA ASP A 72 13.21 10.24 18.38
C ASP A 72 13.37 8.87 17.71
N MET A 73 13.94 7.91 18.46
CA MET A 73 14.25 6.58 17.94
C MET A 73 12.98 5.76 17.64
N GLU A 74 11.98 5.84 18.51
CA GLU A 74 10.72 5.11 18.30
C GLU A 74 9.87 5.80 17.25
N GLY A 75 9.78 7.14 17.32
CA GLY A 75 9.07 7.97 16.36
C GLY A 75 9.53 7.74 14.93
N LYS A 76 10.85 7.80 14.66
CA LYS A 76 11.36 7.53 13.31
C LYS A 76 11.09 6.11 12.84
N GLN A 77 11.17 5.12 13.74
CA GLN A 77 10.92 3.72 13.38
C GLN A 77 9.46 3.54 12.97
N LEU A 78 8.52 3.97 13.82
CA LEU A 78 7.08 3.86 13.58
C LEU A 78 6.67 4.59 12.30
N LEU A 79 7.22 5.79 12.08
CA LEU A 79 6.94 6.56 10.87
C LEU A 79 7.52 5.92 9.60
N CYS A 80 8.69 5.28 9.67
CA CYS A 80 9.19 4.52 8.52
C CYS A 80 8.36 3.26 8.26
N GLU A 81 7.96 2.55 9.32
CA GLU A 81 7.10 1.36 9.24
C GLU A 81 5.72 1.70 8.69
N ALA A 82 5.15 2.85 9.04
CA ALA A 82 3.83 3.24 8.57
C ALA A 82 3.75 3.37 7.04
N LEU A 83 4.71 4.09 6.43
CA LEU A 83 4.78 4.22 4.97
C LEU A 83 5.06 2.87 4.30
N TYR A 84 5.97 2.08 4.87
CA TYR A 84 6.30 0.74 4.39
C TYR A 84 5.07 -0.17 4.38
N LEU A 85 4.34 -0.25 5.49
CA LEU A 85 3.18 -1.10 5.65
C LEU A 85 2.06 -0.72 4.68
N TYR A 86 1.84 0.57 4.44
CA TYR A 86 0.89 1.01 3.41
C TYR A 86 1.28 0.51 2.02
N GLY A 87 2.52 0.77 1.59
CA GLY A 87 2.99 0.29 0.28
C GLY A 87 2.95 -1.23 0.15
N LEU A 88 3.28 -1.95 1.23
CA LEU A 88 3.18 -3.39 1.30
C LEU A 88 1.73 -3.86 1.16
N MET A 89 0.77 -3.24 1.88
CA MET A 89 -0.66 -3.56 1.77
C MET A 89 -1.16 -3.43 0.32
N LEU A 90 -0.75 -2.37 -0.40
CA LEU A 90 -1.09 -2.19 -1.80
C LEU A 90 -0.56 -3.34 -2.67
N LEU A 91 0.74 -3.64 -2.59
CA LEU A 91 1.34 -4.72 -3.39
C LEU A 91 0.74 -6.09 -3.07
N MET A 92 0.49 -6.37 -1.79
CA MET A 92 -0.07 -7.64 -1.37
C MET A 92 -1.49 -7.80 -1.89
N VAL A 93 -2.35 -6.77 -1.78
CA VAL A 93 -3.71 -6.88 -2.31
C VAL A 93 -3.72 -7.06 -3.82
N ASP A 94 -2.84 -6.38 -4.56
CA ASP A 94 -2.73 -6.55 -6.02
C ASP A 94 -2.18 -7.92 -6.42
N THR A 95 -1.30 -8.51 -5.60
CA THR A 95 -0.71 -9.83 -5.85
C THR A 95 -1.70 -10.96 -5.56
N TYR A 96 -2.48 -10.86 -4.49
CA TYR A 96 -3.38 -11.94 -4.06
C TYR A 96 -4.79 -11.82 -4.64
N PHE A 97 -5.19 -10.63 -5.09
CA PHE A 97 -6.50 -10.40 -5.69
C PHE A 97 -6.35 -9.72 -7.04
N ASP A 98 -6.51 -10.52 -8.11
CA ASP A 98 -6.59 -10.01 -9.47
C ASP A 98 -7.58 -8.84 -9.56
N GLY A 99 -7.24 -7.82 -10.34
CA GLY A 99 -8.04 -6.59 -10.46
C GLY A 99 -9.51 -6.85 -10.76
N ILE A 100 -9.80 -7.76 -11.70
CA ILE A 100 -11.17 -8.16 -12.06
C ILE A 100 -11.91 -8.77 -10.86
N ILE A 101 -11.23 -9.57 -10.03
CA ILE A 101 -11.84 -10.19 -8.85
C ILE A 101 -12.14 -9.13 -7.79
N ARG A 102 -11.22 -8.19 -7.52
CA ARG A 102 -11.46 -7.08 -6.59
C ARG A 102 -12.66 -6.23 -7.01
N GLU A 103 -12.71 -5.85 -8.29
CA GLU A 103 -13.82 -5.03 -8.82
C GLU A 103 -15.17 -5.76 -8.70
N ARG A 104 -15.20 -7.07 -8.98
CA ARG A 104 -16.42 -7.88 -8.78
C ARG A 104 -16.85 -7.93 -7.32
N ILE A 105 -15.91 -8.15 -6.39
CA ILE A 105 -16.20 -8.14 -4.95
C ILE A 105 -16.77 -6.79 -4.51
N LEU A 106 -16.16 -5.68 -4.94
CA LEU A 106 -16.63 -4.33 -4.63
C LEU A 106 -18.03 -4.07 -5.16
N VAL A 107 -18.31 -4.46 -6.40
CA VAL A 107 -19.65 -4.32 -7.02
C VAL A 107 -20.68 -5.19 -6.29
N SER A 108 -20.36 -6.44 -5.98
CA SER A 108 -21.27 -7.32 -5.22
C SER A 108 -21.56 -6.77 -3.82
N TYR A 109 -20.54 -6.28 -3.11
CA TYR A 109 -20.73 -5.64 -1.81
C TYR A 109 -21.65 -4.42 -1.92
N TYR A 110 -21.42 -3.57 -2.92
CA TYR A 110 -22.21 -2.37 -3.17
C TYR A 110 -23.69 -2.69 -3.44
N ARG A 111 -23.96 -3.75 -4.22
CA ARG A 111 -25.33 -4.20 -4.56
C ARG A 111 -26.09 -4.77 -3.35
N TYR A 112 -25.41 -5.55 -2.52
CA TYR A 112 -26.10 -6.31 -1.46
C TYR A 112 -26.19 -5.61 -0.10
N THR A 113 -25.40 -4.56 0.12
CA THR A 113 -25.35 -3.85 1.41
C THR A 113 -26.09 -2.51 1.32
N PRO A 114 -26.99 -2.19 2.28
CA PRO A 114 -27.72 -0.93 2.27
C PRO A 114 -26.77 0.27 2.34
N GLN A 115 -26.86 1.16 1.36
CA GLN A 115 -26.04 2.37 1.29
C GLN A 115 -26.58 3.42 2.25
N ARG A 116 -25.82 3.75 3.31
CA ARG A 116 -26.03 5.02 4.05
C ARG A 116 -25.30 6.12 3.29
N ARG A 117 -25.85 7.34 3.26
CA ARG A 117 -25.27 8.46 2.48
C ARG A 117 -23.80 8.73 2.83
N ASP A 118 -23.43 8.58 4.10
CA ASP A 118 -22.05 8.80 4.58
C ASP A 118 -21.09 7.65 4.17
N THR A 119 -21.63 6.46 3.92
CA THR A 119 -20.83 5.28 3.48
C THR A 119 -20.58 5.29 1.98
N GLN A 120 -21.44 5.95 1.19
CA GLN A 120 -21.34 5.97 -0.26
C GLN A 120 -20.05 6.66 -0.76
N SER A 121 -19.69 7.81 -0.17
CA SER A 121 -18.42 8.48 -0.48
C SER A 121 -17.21 7.65 -0.10
N CYS A 122 -17.27 6.91 1.01
CA CYS A 122 -16.21 6.00 1.44
C CYS A 122 -15.98 4.87 0.41
N ILE A 123 -17.06 4.23 -0.05
CA ILE A 123 -16.97 3.12 -1.03
C ILE A 123 -16.38 3.59 -2.36
N ASP A 124 -16.75 4.79 -2.84
CA ASP A 124 -16.21 5.32 -4.09
C ASP A 124 -14.69 5.52 -4.01
N GLU A 125 -14.17 6.03 -2.89
CA GLU A 125 -12.72 6.18 -2.69
C GLU A 125 -12.01 4.83 -2.55
N VAL A 126 -12.60 3.87 -1.84
CA VAL A 126 -12.08 2.48 -1.78
C VAL A 126 -12.02 1.87 -3.19
N CYS A 127 -13.04 2.09 -4.01
CA CYS A 127 -13.09 1.60 -5.39
C CYS A 127 -12.03 2.28 -6.27
N LYS A 128 -11.81 3.59 -6.13
CA LYS A 128 -10.73 4.30 -6.83
C LYS A 128 -9.38 3.75 -6.45
N LEU A 129 -9.14 3.51 -5.15
CA LEU A 129 -7.89 2.94 -4.66
C LEU A 129 -7.67 1.54 -5.22
N LEU A 130 -8.67 0.66 -5.21
CA LEU A 130 -8.52 -0.76 -5.54
C LEU A 130 -8.87 -1.15 -6.97
N ARG A 131 -9.14 -0.17 -7.83
CA ARG A 131 -9.39 -0.36 -9.25
C ARG A 131 -8.30 -1.24 -9.89
N ASP A 132 -8.65 -1.98 -10.94
CA ASP A 132 -7.68 -2.77 -11.68
C ASP A 132 -6.43 -1.93 -12.06
N THR A 133 -5.26 -2.46 -11.74
CA THR A 133 -3.96 -1.87 -12.08
C THR A 133 -3.53 -2.30 -13.49
N GLY A 134 -4.16 -3.33 -14.05
CA GLY A 134 -3.74 -4.00 -15.27
C GLY A 134 -2.53 -4.92 -15.06
N CYS A 135 -2.06 -5.07 -13.83
CA CYS A 135 -1.04 -6.02 -13.45
C CYS A 135 -1.65 -7.42 -13.37
N ASN A 136 -1.01 -8.38 -14.02
CA ASN A 136 -1.29 -9.80 -13.82
C ASN A 136 0.03 -10.58 -13.75
N ILE A 137 -0.06 -11.87 -13.43
CA ILE A 137 1.09 -12.78 -13.29
C ILE A 137 2.02 -12.76 -14.53
N SER A 138 1.48 -12.46 -15.72
CA SER A 138 2.22 -12.53 -16.99
C SER A 138 2.62 -11.17 -17.58
N LYS A 139 2.06 -10.06 -17.08
CA LYS A 139 2.18 -8.74 -17.70
C LYS A 139 2.10 -7.67 -16.63
N LYS A 140 3.19 -6.91 -16.51
CA LYS A 140 3.25 -5.67 -15.72
C LYS A 140 3.07 -4.47 -16.66
N PRO A 141 2.15 -3.54 -16.37
CA PRO A 141 2.06 -2.25 -17.06
C PRO A 141 3.34 -1.43 -16.88
N ASN A 142 3.65 -0.55 -17.84
CA ASN A 142 4.91 0.22 -17.85
C ASN A 142 5.17 1.07 -16.60
N ASN A 143 4.11 1.62 -15.97
CA ASN A 143 4.23 2.49 -14.80
C ASN A 143 3.81 1.79 -13.50
N TYR A 144 3.78 0.46 -13.48
CA TYR A 144 3.45 -0.30 -12.30
C TYR A 144 4.71 -0.56 -11.43
N PRO A 145 4.65 -0.41 -10.10
CA PRO A 145 3.49 -0.08 -9.25
C PRO A 145 3.33 1.44 -8.99
N GLU A 146 4.11 2.29 -9.62
CA GLU A 146 4.17 3.73 -9.35
C GLU A 146 2.83 4.45 -9.50
N ASP A 147 2.10 4.20 -10.60
CA ASP A 147 0.79 4.82 -10.81
C ASP A 147 -0.26 4.30 -9.81
N TYR A 148 -0.06 3.09 -9.28
CA TYR A 148 -0.91 2.57 -8.22
C TYR A 148 -0.64 3.28 -6.89
N PHE A 149 0.63 3.49 -6.54
CA PHE A 149 1.05 4.18 -5.32
C PHE A 149 0.65 5.67 -5.32
N LYS A 150 0.49 6.28 -6.51
CA LYS A 150 0.04 7.68 -6.66
C LYS A 150 -1.46 7.89 -6.47
N ARG A 151 -2.28 6.83 -6.36
CA ARG A 151 -3.75 6.97 -6.29
C ARG A 151 -4.22 7.75 -5.07
N ILE A 152 -3.53 7.59 -3.93
CA ILE A 152 -3.73 8.41 -2.74
C ILE A 152 -2.41 9.10 -2.42
N PRO A 153 -2.34 10.43 -2.56
CA PRO A 153 -1.11 11.16 -2.27
C PRO A 153 -0.81 11.11 -0.77
N ILE A 154 0.48 11.05 -0.47
CA ILE A 154 1.02 11.19 0.88
C ILE A 154 1.90 12.45 0.90
N ASN A 155 1.96 13.12 2.04
CA ASN A 155 2.77 14.31 2.23
C ASN A 155 4.22 14.10 1.77
N LEU A 156 4.69 14.91 0.82
CA LEU A 156 6.01 14.77 0.21
C LEU A 156 7.15 14.96 1.22
N THR A 157 7.02 15.92 2.13
CA THR A 157 8.01 16.17 3.19
C THR A 157 8.17 14.95 4.09
N TYR A 158 7.07 14.30 4.45
CA TYR A 158 7.10 13.05 5.22
C TYR A 158 7.80 11.92 4.44
N ILE A 159 7.50 11.74 3.14
CA ILE A 159 8.20 10.75 2.29
C ILE A 159 9.70 11.04 2.24
N GLU A 160 10.11 12.30 2.09
CA GLU A 160 11.51 12.70 2.08
C GLU A 160 12.22 12.40 3.40
N TYR A 161 11.56 12.65 4.55
CA TYR A 161 12.10 12.26 5.84
C TYR A 161 12.27 10.74 5.97
N VAL A 162 11.25 9.96 5.60
CA VAL A 162 11.32 8.48 5.65
C VAL A 162 12.47 7.97 4.78
N ILE A 163 12.54 8.37 3.52
CA ILE A 163 13.60 7.91 2.60
C ILE A 163 14.97 8.39 3.08
N GLY A 164 15.09 9.63 3.55
CA GLY A 164 16.34 10.19 4.08
C GLY A 164 16.86 9.41 5.30
N ARG A 165 15.97 9.06 6.24
CA ARG A 165 16.30 8.27 7.44
C ARG A 165 16.62 6.83 7.09
N LEU A 166 15.81 6.20 6.25
CA LEU A 166 16.09 4.85 5.74
C LEU A 166 17.39 4.80 4.95
N ARG A 167 17.87 5.89 4.35
CA ARG A 167 19.20 5.92 3.70
C ARG A 167 20.36 6.15 4.65
N SER A 168 20.19 7.02 5.64
CA SER A 168 21.31 7.54 6.44
C SER A 168 21.50 6.80 7.76
N ASP A 169 20.41 6.43 8.41
CA ASP A 169 20.42 5.92 9.78
C ASP A 169 20.49 4.38 9.82
N ASP A 170 20.70 3.85 11.02
CA ASP A 170 20.38 2.47 11.41
C ASP A 170 19.12 2.53 12.28
N VAL A 171 17.96 2.44 11.65
CA VAL A 171 16.65 2.69 12.28
C VAL A 171 16.40 1.70 13.42
N TYR A 172 16.91 0.48 13.30
CA TYR A 172 16.74 -0.60 14.28
C TYR A 172 17.95 -0.82 15.20
N GLY A 173 19.02 -0.05 15.04
CA GLY A 173 20.26 -0.19 15.84
C GLY A 173 20.98 -1.55 15.65
N GLN A 174 20.70 -2.26 14.56
CA GLN A 174 21.17 -3.63 14.34
C GLN A 174 22.66 -3.71 14.03
N ILE A 175 23.30 -2.65 13.53
CA ILE A 175 24.74 -2.66 13.20
C ILE A 175 25.57 -2.97 14.46
N SER A 176 25.13 -2.51 15.64
CA SER A 176 25.80 -2.80 16.91
C SER A 176 25.84 -4.30 17.25
N VAL A 177 24.84 -5.06 16.79
CA VAL A 177 24.70 -6.52 16.99
C VAL A 177 25.53 -7.31 15.97
N TYR A 178 25.82 -6.72 14.81
CA TYR A 178 26.59 -7.30 13.71
C TYR A 178 27.93 -6.58 13.51
N PRO A 179 28.93 -6.82 14.39
CA PRO A 179 30.15 -6.01 14.45
C PRO A 179 31.10 -6.20 13.25
N LEU A 180 30.95 -7.29 12.49
CA LEU A 180 31.79 -7.55 11.32
C LEU A 180 31.24 -6.77 10.11
N PRO A 181 32.07 -5.99 9.40
CA PRO A 181 31.61 -5.19 8.25
C PRO A 181 30.89 -6.00 7.16
N LYS A 182 31.29 -7.27 6.97
CA LYS A 182 30.65 -8.20 6.03
C LYS A 182 29.19 -8.57 6.39
N HIS A 183 28.74 -8.31 7.61
CA HIS A 183 27.37 -8.60 8.04
C HIS A 183 26.42 -7.39 7.86
N ARG A 184 26.91 -6.28 7.29
CA ARG A 184 26.14 -5.04 7.15
C ARG A 184 24.84 -5.25 6.37
N SER A 185 24.87 -6.00 5.27
CA SER A 185 23.68 -6.30 4.44
C SER A 185 22.64 -7.08 5.23
N VAL A 186 23.06 -8.02 6.08
CA VAL A 186 22.18 -8.79 6.97
C VAL A 186 21.58 -7.90 8.06
N ALA A 187 22.41 -7.10 8.73
CA ALA A 187 21.97 -6.19 9.80
C ALA A 187 20.89 -5.22 9.30
N LEU A 188 21.03 -4.77 8.06
CA LEU A 188 20.18 -3.78 7.43
C LEU A 188 19.09 -4.37 6.53
N ALA A 189 18.92 -5.70 6.49
CA ALA A 189 18.03 -6.37 5.54
C ALA A 189 16.56 -5.91 5.66
N ASN A 190 16.06 -5.74 6.89
CA ASN A 190 14.70 -5.24 7.12
C ASN A 190 14.55 -3.77 6.70
N GLN A 191 15.57 -2.96 6.95
CA GLN A 191 15.56 -1.56 6.51
C GLN A 191 15.65 -1.45 4.98
N ALA A 192 16.34 -2.39 4.33
CA ALA A 192 16.44 -2.48 2.88
C ALA A 192 15.07 -2.79 2.23
N SER A 193 14.31 -3.75 2.79
CA SER A 193 12.97 -4.08 2.30
C SER A 193 12.01 -2.90 2.46
N MET A 194 12.10 -2.18 3.59
CA MET A 194 11.35 -0.95 3.79
C MET A 194 11.68 0.10 2.74
N LEU A 195 12.97 0.38 2.54
CA LEU A 195 13.41 1.38 1.57
C LEU A 195 12.98 1.04 0.16
N TYR A 196 13.08 -0.23 -0.24
CA TYR A 196 12.62 -0.70 -1.55
C TYR A 196 11.16 -0.33 -1.82
N ILE A 197 10.26 -0.59 -0.87
CA ILE A 197 8.84 -0.24 -1.01
C ILE A 197 8.65 1.29 -0.96
N CYS A 198 9.31 1.96 -0.03
CA CYS A 198 9.16 3.41 0.15
C CYS A 198 9.60 4.21 -1.09
N LEU A 199 10.56 3.70 -1.88
CA LEU A 199 11.01 4.33 -3.12
C LEU A 199 9.91 4.45 -4.18
N TYR A 200 8.90 3.58 -4.18
CA TYR A 200 7.76 3.69 -5.12
C TYR A 200 6.88 4.92 -4.85
N PHE A 201 6.92 5.48 -3.63
CA PHE A 201 6.28 6.78 -3.34
C PHE A 201 7.12 7.97 -3.85
N SER A 202 8.38 7.75 -4.25
CA SER A 202 9.27 8.79 -4.79
C SER A 202 9.93 8.36 -6.10
N THR A 203 9.10 8.24 -7.14
CA THR A 203 9.48 7.84 -8.51
C THR A 203 10.62 8.66 -9.12
N ASN A 204 10.74 9.93 -8.74
CA ASN A 204 11.85 10.77 -9.19
C ASN A 204 13.21 10.24 -8.73
N ILE A 205 13.29 9.67 -7.53
CA ILE A 205 14.53 9.07 -7.02
C ILE A 205 14.90 7.86 -7.88
N LEU A 206 13.91 6.99 -8.16
CA LEU A 206 14.09 5.78 -8.96
C LEU A 206 14.59 6.08 -10.38
N HIS A 207 13.98 7.03 -11.08
CA HIS A 207 14.26 7.25 -12.51
C HIS A 207 15.34 8.29 -12.80
N SER A 208 15.44 9.34 -11.97
CA SER A 208 16.26 10.52 -12.29
C SER A 208 17.50 10.64 -11.40
N GLN A 209 17.45 10.14 -10.16
CA GLN A 209 18.50 10.42 -9.16
C GLN A 209 19.49 9.26 -9.04
N THR A 210 20.27 9.05 -10.10
CA THR A 210 21.24 7.94 -10.21
C THR A 210 22.28 7.91 -9.09
N ALA A 211 22.72 9.07 -8.58
CA ALA A 211 23.68 9.14 -7.48
C ALA A 211 23.09 8.58 -6.17
N ILE A 212 21.83 8.92 -5.88
CA ILE A 212 21.12 8.43 -4.70
C ILE A 212 20.87 6.93 -4.81
N MET A 213 20.39 6.46 -5.97
CA MET A 213 20.16 5.03 -6.18
C MET A 213 21.45 4.21 -6.10
N ARG A 214 22.58 4.74 -6.58
CA ARG A 214 23.89 4.09 -6.42
C ARG A 214 24.26 3.93 -4.95
N GLU A 215 24.12 4.99 -4.15
CA GLU A 215 24.37 4.94 -2.71
C GLU A 215 23.49 3.89 -2.00
N VAL A 216 22.21 3.82 -2.37
CA VAL A 216 21.26 2.82 -1.84
C VAL A 216 21.73 1.40 -2.18
N VAL A 217 22.07 1.13 -3.44
CA VAL A 217 22.53 -0.19 -3.88
C VAL A 217 23.83 -0.58 -3.19
N ASP A 218 24.81 0.31 -3.13
CA ASP A 218 26.10 0.07 -2.49
C ASP A 218 25.95 -0.19 -0.98
N LYS A 219 24.99 0.47 -0.31
CA LYS A 219 24.71 0.29 1.12
C LYS A 219 24.02 -1.03 1.42
N TYR A 220 22.91 -1.33 0.72
CA TYR A 220 21.98 -2.41 1.08
C TYR A 220 22.13 -3.69 0.27
N PHE A 221 22.55 -3.61 -0.99
CA PHE A 221 22.55 -4.73 -1.93
C PHE A 221 23.94 -5.06 -2.52
N PRO A 222 25.05 -5.08 -1.73
CA PRO A 222 26.37 -5.39 -2.26
C PRO A 222 26.53 -6.88 -2.62
N ASP A 223 25.79 -7.77 -1.94
CA ASP A 223 25.93 -9.22 -2.01
C ASP A 223 24.60 -9.97 -2.12
N ASN A 224 23.49 -9.41 -1.63
CA ASN A 224 22.17 -9.99 -1.72
C ASN A 224 21.21 -9.11 -2.55
N TRP A 225 20.62 -9.70 -3.58
CA TRP A 225 19.66 -9.06 -4.49
C TRP A 225 18.23 -9.57 -4.28
N VAL A 226 18.03 -10.50 -3.34
CA VAL A 226 16.72 -11.01 -2.97
C VAL A 226 16.31 -10.41 -1.64
N ILE A 227 15.21 -9.65 -1.67
CA ILE A 227 14.61 -9.04 -0.49
C ILE A 227 13.43 -9.87 0.00
N SER A 228 13.32 -10.01 1.32
CA SER A 228 12.13 -10.57 1.97
C SER A 228 11.25 -9.42 2.44
N LEU A 229 10.04 -9.32 1.91
CA LEU A 229 9.09 -8.28 2.28
C LEU A 229 8.26 -8.72 3.50
N TYR A 230 7.35 -9.68 3.32
CA TYR A 230 6.45 -10.13 4.37
C TYR A 230 5.98 -11.57 4.18
N MET A 231 5.91 -12.35 5.27
CA MET A 231 5.41 -13.73 5.28
C MET A 231 5.95 -14.64 4.16
N GLY A 232 7.24 -14.51 3.86
CA GLY A 232 7.91 -15.31 2.82
C GLY A 232 7.73 -14.80 1.39
N TYR A 233 7.01 -13.69 1.18
CA TYR A 233 7.01 -12.99 -0.09
C TYR A 233 8.39 -12.36 -0.33
N THR A 234 9.02 -12.75 -1.43
CA THR A 234 10.37 -12.30 -1.81
C THR A 234 10.34 -11.62 -3.16
N VAL A 235 11.26 -10.68 -3.36
CA VAL A 235 11.47 -10.01 -4.64
C VAL A 235 12.92 -10.15 -5.03
N ASN A 236 13.16 -10.60 -6.27
CA ASN A 236 14.49 -10.63 -6.88
C ASN A 236 14.73 -9.32 -7.65
N LEU A 237 15.59 -8.46 -7.13
CA LEU A 237 15.90 -7.16 -7.72
C LEU A 237 16.56 -7.26 -9.10
N ALA A 238 17.13 -8.41 -9.47
CA ALA A 238 17.71 -8.63 -10.80
C ALA A 238 16.65 -8.88 -11.90
N GLU A 239 15.42 -9.20 -11.50
CA GLU A 239 14.29 -9.50 -12.40
C GLU A 239 13.26 -8.36 -12.46
N VAL A 240 13.45 -7.31 -11.64
CA VAL A 240 12.56 -6.14 -11.56
C VAL A 240 12.95 -5.10 -12.60
#